data_AF-A0A353T1T8-F1
#
_entry.id   AF-A0A353T1T8-F1
#
_cell.length_a   1.000
_cell.length_b   1.000
_cell.length_c   1.000
_cell.angle_alpha   90.00
_cell.angle_beta   90.00
_cell.angle_gamma   90.00
#
_symmetry.space_group_name_H-M   'P 1'
#
loop_
_entity.id
_entity.type
_entity.pdbx_description
1 polymer ?
#
loop_
_entity_poly.entity_id
_entity_poly.type
_entity_poly.pdbx_seq_one_letter_code
_entity_poly.pdbx_strand_id
1 'polypeptide(L)' 'IERAHQVGAVVVVDGTQSVPHMAVNVSSMDADFFAFSAHKMLGPMG' A
#
# COMPACT_ATOMS: atom_id res chain seq x y z
N ILE A 1 -4.31 9.23 -6.14
CA ILE A 1 -2.84 9.37 -6.13
C ILE A 1 -2.42 10.47 -7.10
N GLU A 2 -2.89 10.42 -8.35
CA GLU A 2 -2.76 11.50 -9.34
C GLU A 2 -2.90 12.94 -8.78
N ARG A 3 -3.99 13.26 -8.06
CA ARG A 3 -4.18 14.61 -7.47
C ARG A 3 -3.09 15.01 -6.47
N ALA A 4 -2.55 14.06 -5.71
CA ALA A 4 -1.47 14.32 -4.77
C ALA A 4 -0.16 14.57 -5.52
N HIS A 5 0.11 13.80 -6.57
CA HIS A 5 1.27 14.00 -7.43
C HIS A 5 1.23 15.31 -8.21
N GLN A 6 0.05 15.78 -8.62
CA GLN A 6 -0.13 17.09 -9.28
C GLN A 6 0.38 18.27 -8.43
N VAL A 7 0.42 18.12 -7.10
CA VAL A 7 0.96 19.13 -6.18
C VAL A 7 2.34 18.75 -5.63
N GLY A 8 2.98 17.73 -6.18
CA GLY A 8 4.29 17.24 -5.75
C GLY A 8 4.28 16.55 -4.39
N ALA A 9 3.12 16.08 -3.90
CA ALA A 9 3.04 15.37 -2.64
C ALA A 9 3.42 13.89 -2.78
N VAL A 10 4.07 13.34 -1.74
CA VAL A 10 4.39 11.92 -1.62
C VAL A 10 3.17 11.16 -1.10
N VAL A 11 2.90 9.99 -1.68
CA VAL A 11 1.81 9.11 -1.29
C VAL A 11 2.33 7.86 -0.60
N VAL A 12 1.89 7.67 0.65
CA VAL A 12 2.06 6.43 1.40
C VAL A 12 0.71 5.74 1.51
N VAL A 13 0.62 4.50 1.04
CA VAL A 13 -0.59 3.68 1.11
C VAL A 13 -0.46 2.63 2.21
N ASP A 14 -1.40 2.63 3.15
CA ASP A 14 -1.56 1.52 4.10
C ASP A 14 -2.46 0.43 3.51
N GLY A 15 -1.85 -0.69 3.17
CA GLY A 15 -2.48 -1.85 2.59
C GLY A 15 -2.78 -2.98 3.57
N THR A 16 -2.62 -2.75 4.87
CA THR A 16 -2.61 -3.80 5.88
C THR A 16 -3.86 -4.70 5.86
N GLN A 17 -5.02 -4.17 5.45
CA GLN A 17 -6.26 -4.96 5.27
C GLN A 17 -6.47 -5.42 3.82
N SER A 18 -5.87 -4.76 2.84
CA SER A 18 -6.08 -5.09 1.43
C SER A 18 -5.30 -6.35 1.03
N VAL A 19 -4.03 -6.47 1.42
CA VAL A 19 -3.15 -7.59 1.04
C VAL A 19 -3.74 -8.99 1.35
N PRO A 20 -4.42 -9.24 2.49
CA PRO A 20 -5.01 -10.56 2.76
C PRO A 20 -6.32 -10.84 2.03
N HIS A 21 -6.96 -9.84 1.45
CA HIS A 21 -8.33 -9.94 0.95
C HIS A 21 -8.47 -9.70 -0.56
N MET A 22 -7.50 -9.03 -1.18
CA MET A 22 -7.53 -8.73 -2.61
C MET A 22 -6.12 -8.61 -3.19
N ALA A 23 -6.02 -8.88 -4.50
CA ALA A 23 -4.78 -8.63 -5.23
C ALA A 23 -4.48 -7.11 -5.25
N VAL A 24 -3.24 -6.76 -4.91
CA VAL A 24 -2.75 -5.38 -4.92
C VAL A 24 -1.66 -5.24 -5.97
N ASN A 25 -1.74 -4.21 -6.81
CA ASN A 25 -0.71 -3.85 -7.77
C ASN A 25 -0.27 -2.41 -7.52
N VAL A 26 0.84 -2.25 -6.80
CA VAL A 26 1.39 -0.95 -6.40
C VAL A 26 1.82 -0.09 -7.58
N SER A 27 2.30 -0.70 -8.67
CA SER A 27 2.69 0.01 -9.89
C SER A 27 1.48 0.60 -10.60
N SER A 28 0.36 -0.13 -10.67
CA SER A 28 -0.87 0.37 -11.28
C SER A 28 -1.54 1.49 -10.48
N MET A 29 -1.32 1.51 -9.16
CA MET A 29 -1.83 2.55 -8.26
C MET A 29 -0.99 3.82 -8.29
N ASP A 30 0.26 3.72 -8.76
CA ASP A 30 1.26 4.80 -8.73
C ASP A 30 1.59 5.27 -7.31
N ALA A 31 1.66 4.33 -6.34
CA ALA A 31 2.01 4.67 -4.96
C ALA A 31 3.53 4.79 -4.78
N ASP A 32 4.00 5.83 -4.08
CA ASP A 32 5.42 5.98 -3.76
C ASP A 32 5.89 4.98 -2.70
N PHE A 33 5.04 4.74 -1.70
CA PHE A 33 5.27 3.75 -0.66
C PHE A 33 4.02 2.94 -0.36
N PHE A 34 4.22 1.68 0.00
CA PHE A 34 3.14 0.77 0.40
C PHE A 34 3.54 0.01 1.66
N ALA A 35 2.73 0.12 2.70
CA ALA A 35 2.96 -0.50 3.99
C ALA A 35 1.91 -1.58 4.27
N PHE A 36 2.35 -2.71 4.83
CA PHE A 36 1.46 -3.75 5.36
C PHE A 36 2.18 -4.52 6.46
N SER A 37 1.43 -5.24 7.29
CA SER A 37 2.00 -6.13 8.31
C SER A 37 1.88 -7.60 7.91
N ALA A 38 3.00 -8.33 7.97
CA ALA A 38 3.06 -9.76 7.62
C ALA A 38 2.15 -10.62 8.51
N HIS A 39 1.96 -10.26 9.79
CA HIS A 39 1.07 -11.01 10.68
C HIS A 39 -0.41 -10.99 10.26
N LYS A 40 -0.82 -10.04 9.41
CA LYS A 40 -2.16 -10.05 8.80
C LYS A 40 -2.25 -10.97 7.58
N MET A 41 -1.10 -11.47 7.11
CA MET A 41 -0.92 -12.44 6.04
C MET A 41 -0.52 -13.83 6.58
N LEU A 42 -0.95 -14.18 7.79
CA LEU A 42 -0.57 -15.42 8.48
C LEU A 42 0.94 -15.57 8.74
N GLY A 43 1.70 -14.49 8.63
CA GLY A 43 3.11 -14.43 9.00
C GLY A 43 3.31 -14.26 10.51
N PRO A 44 4.57 -14.29 10.98
CA PRO A 44 4.89 -14.01 12.38
C PRO A 44 4.63 -12.54 12.74
N MET A 45 4.49 -12.27 14.03
CA MET A 45 4.52 -10.91 14.59
C MET A 45 5.97 -10.38 14.55
N GLY A 46 6.15 -9.10 14.23
CA GLY A 46 7.48 -8.45 14.18
C GLY A 46 7.47 -7.20 13.31
#